data_AF-A0A3B9JER5-F1
#
_entry.id   AF-A0A3B9JER5-F1
#
_cell.length_a   1.000
_cell.length_b   1.000
_cell.length_c   1.000
_cell.angle_alpha   90.00
_cell.angle_beta   90.00
_cell.angle_gamma   90.00
#
_symmetry.space_group_name_H-M   'P 1'
#
loop_
_entity.id
_entity.type
_entity.pdbx_description
1 polymer ?
#
loop_
_entity_poly.entity_id
_entity_poly.type
_entity_poly.pdbx_seq_one_letter_code
_entity_poly.pdbx_strand_id
1 'polypeptide(L)'
;MPDTPTPGKASIPVIDILIITHAILSGAAVLVPIAFVDDFLISAIRQNQVKVLAKYHQVTLSAEEVRLLTNVNSEGCWQGLLGVLKYPFKIVRQFIKVLEVKKSVETATHTYYSGILLNEVLRKGWYKRENFNKIHQAIQDTRRDVNKDLVREIFRSYLVINKENYALLAAWGKQLLEYLLSTSRVHVRGWFQRTRLIRKAVQENPETLFERQPPQLAELARQIYENLNSNLLGIPQAQRQEMLERLAVAVHADENQAFTE
;
A
#
# COMPACT_ATOMS: atom_id res chain seq x y z
N MET A 1 -12.43 -6.48 -44.46
CA MET A 1 -11.83 -7.56 -43.66
C MET A 1 -11.44 -6.96 -42.32
N PRO A 2 -12.13 -7.28 -41.21
CA PRO A 2 -11.67 -6.90 -39.89
C PRO A 2 -10.56 -7.86 -39.45
N ASP A 3 -9.41 -7.29 -39.09
CA ASP A 3 -8.26 -8.02 -38.58
C ASP A 3 -8.63 -8.82 -37.32
N THR A 4 -8.44 -10.13 -37.39
CA THR A 4 -8.51 -11.01 -36.22
C THR A 4 -7.33 -10.69 -35.29
N PRO A 5 -7.57 -10.38 -34.00
CA PRO A 5 -6.48 -10.14 -33.06
C PRO A 5 -5.69 -11.43 -32.79
N THR A 6 -4.39 -11.37 -33.06
CA THR A 6 -3.39 -12.39 -32.75
C THR A 6 -3.38 -12.76 -31.26
N PRO A 7 -3.40 -14.06 -30.89
CA PRO A 7 -3.26 -14.51 -29.52
C PRO A 7 -1.76 -14.55 -29.17
N GLY A 8 -1.29 -13.76 -28.20
CA GLY A 8 0.14 -13.84 -27.83
C GLY A 8 0.76 -12.76 -26.97
N LYS A 9 0.00 -11.88 -26.30
CA LYS A 9 0.50 -11.11 -25.15
C LYS A 9 -0.54 -11.21 -24.06
N ALA A 10 -0.27 -11.97 -23.00
CA ALA A 10 -1.08 -11.94 -21.80
C ALA A 10 -1.15 -10.48 -21.34
N SER A 11 -2.29 -9.83 -21.54
CA SER A 11 -2.50 -8.47 -21.07
C SER A 11 -2.33 -8.48 -19.57
N ILE A 12 -1.31 -7.78 -19.07
CA ILE A 12 -1.10 -7.61 -17.64
C ILE A 12 -2.41 -7.07 -17.04
N PRO A 13 -2.97 -7.68 -15.97
CA PRO A 13 -4.19 -7.19 -15.36
C PRO A 13 -3.94 -5.77 -14.85
N VAL A 14 -4.63 -4.79 -15.42
CA VAL A 14 -4.51 -3.36 -15.07
C VAL A 14 -4.64 -3.15 -13.55
N ILE A 15 -5.44 -3.99 -12.90
CA ILE A 15 -5.70 -3.96 -11.46
C ILE A 15 -4.50 -4.37 -10.60
N ASP A 16 -3.72 -5.36 -11.04
CA ASP A 16 -2.55 -5.84 -10.29
C ASP A 16 -1.44 -4.78 -10.31
N ILE A 17 -1.23 -4.13 -11.46
CA ILE A 17 -0.31 -2.99 -11.59
C ILE A 17 -0.74 -1.84 -10.68
N LEU A 18 -2.04 -1.54 -10.62
CA LEU A 18 -2.55 -0.51 -9.73
C LEU A 18 -2.24 -0.83 -8.26
N ILE A 19 -2.46 -2.07 -7.83
CA ILE A 19 -2.16 -2.51 -6.46
C ILE A 19 -0.67 -2.37 -6.16
N ILE A 20 0.19 -2.80 -7.08
CA ILE A 20 1.64 -2.72 -6.93
C ILE A 20 2.11 -1.26 -6.89
N THR A 21 1.58 -0.39 -7.76
CA THR A 21 1.90 1.04 -7.75
C THR A 21 1.56 1.67 -6.40
N HIS A 22 0.38 1.41 -5.85
CA HIS A 22 0.01 1.93 -4.53
C HIS A 22 0.89 1.34 -3.41
N ALA A 23 1.31 0.08 -3.54
CA ALA A 23 2.27 -0.53 -2.63
C ALA A 23 3.63 0.19 -2.67
N ILE A 24 4.20 0.40 -3.86
CA ILE A 24 5.45 1.15 -4.07
C ILE A 24 5.33 2.56 -3.47
N LEU A 25 4.26 3.28 -3.79
CA LEU A 25 4.03 4.65 -3.29
C LEU A 25 3.93 4.68 -1.76
N SER A 26 3.24 3.71 -1.16
CA SER A 26 3.13 3.63 0.30
C SER A 26 4.49 3.34 0.95
N GLY A 27 5.34 2.50 0.33
CA GLY A 27 6.70 2.29 0.78
C GLY A 27 7.57 3.53 0.60
N ALA A 28 7.42 4.24 -0.52
CA ALA A 28 8.15 5.48 -0.80
C ALA A 28 7.76 6.62 0.16
N ALA A 29 6.51 6.68 0.60
CA ALA A 29 6.04 7.67 1.57
C ALA A 29 6.78 7.57 2.91
N VAL A 30 7.27 6.37 3.29
CA VAL A 30 8.13 6.17 4.48
C VAL A 30 9.48 6.88 4.34
N LEU A 31 9.97 7.06 3.10
CA LEU A 31 11.26 7.71 2.84
C LEU A 31 11.17 9.25 2.93
N VAL A 32 9.97 9.81 3.10
CA VAL A 32 9.79 11.25 3.30
C VAL A 32 10.32 11.60 4.69
N PRO A 33 11.32 12.51 4.80
CA PRO A 33 12.02 12.79 6.05
C PRO A 33 11.21 13.72 6.99
N ILE A 34 9.91 13.48 7.13
CA ILE A 34 9.01 14.23 8.02
C ILE A 34 8.14 13.23 8.77
N ALA A 35 8.46 13.05 10.06
CA ALA A 35 7.62 12.27 10.97
C ALA A 35 6.16 12.74 10.93
N PHE A 36 5.23 11.79 10.98
CA PHE A 36 3.76 11.97 10.94
C PHE A 36 3.18 12.29 9.57
N VAL A 37 3.95 12.95 8.70
CA VAL A 37 3.52 13.16 7.31
C VAL A 37 3.60 11.84 6.54
N ASP A 38 4.59 11.00 6.82
CA ASP A 38 4.71 9.65 6.28
C ASP A 38 3.47 8.80 6.58
N ASP A 39 3.07 8.67 7.85
CA ASP A 39 1.93 7.84 8.25
C ASP A 39 0.61 8.32 7.60
N PHE A 40 0.47 9.63 7.44
CA PHE A 40 -0.70 10.21 6.82
C PHE A 40 -0.70 10.08 5.29
N LEU A 41 0.45 10.25 4.64
CA LEU A 41 0.60 9.94 3.20
C LEU A 41 0.30 8.47 2.93
N ILE A 42 0.81 7.56 3.77
CA ILE A 42 0.52 6.13 3.68
C ILE A 42 -0.99 5.89 3.80
N SER A 43 -1.65 6.53 4.77
CA SER A 43 -3.10 6.43 4.94
C SER A 43 -3.85 6.95 3.71
N ALA A 44 -3.48 8.11 3.17
CA ALA A 44 -4.08 8.68 1.97
C ALA A 44 -3.88 7.76 0.75
N ILE A 45 -2.68 7.18 0.59
CA ILE A 45 -2.35 6.25 -0.48
C ILE A 45 -3.22 5.00 -0.40
N ARG A 46 -3.33 4.39 0.79
CA ARG A 46 -4.16 3.21 1.01
C ARG A 46 -5.65 3.52 0.81
N GLN A 47 -6.14 4.66 1.27
CA GLN A 47 -7.54 5.06 1.06
C GLN A 47 -7.85 5.26 -0.40
N ASN A 48 -6.94 5.87 -1.16
CA ASN A 48 -7.10 5.99 -2.60
C ASN A 48 -7.12 4.62 -3.29
N GLN A 49 -6.22 3.71 -2.90
CA GLN A 49 -6.22 2.33 -3.42
C GLN A 49 -7.59 1.66 -3.21
N VAL A 50 -8.15 1.72 -2.00
CA VAL A 50 -9.47 1.16 -1.69
C VAL A 50 -10.57 1.81 -2.53
N LYS A 51 -10.58 3.14 -2.65
CA LYS A 51 -11.57 3.87 -3.47
C LYS A 51 -11.51 3.47 -4.93
N VAL A 52 -10.30 3.37 -5.50
CA VAL A 52 -10.13 3.01 -6.91
C VAL A 52 -10.52 1.54 -7.15
N LEU A 53 -10.16 0.62 -6.25
CA LEU A 53 -10.59 -0.78 -6.32
C LEU A 53 -12.12 -0.89 -6.25
N ALA A 54 -12.76 -0.18 -5.32
CA ALA A 54 -14.21 -0.18 -5.19
C ALA A 54 -14.89 0.38 -6.45
N LYS A 55 -14.39 1.50 -6.98
CA LYS A 55 -14.89 2.09 -8.24
C LYS A 55 -14.73 1.14 -9.43
N TYR A 56 -13.61 0.43 -9.52
CA TYR A 56 -13.35 -0.55 -10.58
C TYR A 56 -14.38 -1.69 -10.57
N HIS A 57 -14.75 -2.17 -9.39
CA HIS A 57 -15.76 -3.22 -9.19
C HIS A 57 -17.19 -2.69 -9.03
N GLN A 58 -17.42 -1.39 -9.27
CA GLN A 58 -18.73 -0.73 -9.16
C GLN A 58 -19.37 -0.85 -7.76
N VAL A 59 -18.55 -0.97 -6.72
CA VAL A 59 -18.98 -1.02 -5.32
C VAL A 59 -18.93 0.37 -4.70
N THR A 60 -20.00 0.75 -4.00
CA THR A 60 -20.05 2.00 -3.23
C THR A 60 -19.59 1.75 -1.79
N LEU A 61 -18.50 2.39 -1.40
CA LEU A 61 -17.99 2.39 -0.03
C LEU A 61 -18.18 3.78 0.58
N SER A 62 -18.68 3.82 1.81
CA SER A 62 -18.70 5.02 2.64
C SER A 62 -17.29 5.41 3.07
N ALA A 63 -17.10 6.67 3.43
CA ALA A 63 -15.79 7.17 3.89
C ALA A 63 -15.29 6.44 5.16
N GLU A 64 -16.21 5.97 6.00
CA GLU A 64 -15.88 5.19 7.20
C GLU A 64 -15.41 3.78 6.86
N GLU A 65 -16.10 3.09 5.95
CA GLU A 65 -15.70 1.76 5.46
C GLU A 65 -14.33 1.81 4.77
N VAL A 66 -14.08 2.84 3.96
CA VAL A 66 -12.76 3.08 3.36
C VAL A 66 -11.69 3.25 4.44
N ARG A 67 -11.94 4.04 5.49
CA ARG A 67 -10.98 4.24 6.58
C ARG A 67 -10.71 2.93 7.32
N LEU A 68 -11.74 2.17 7.65
CA LEU A 68 -11.63 0.90 8.37
C LEU A 68 -10.83 -0.13 7.56
N LEU A 69 -11.11 -0.30 6.26
CA LEU A 69 -10.36 -1.20 5.38
C LEU A 69 -8.87 -0.85 5.25
N THR A 70 -8.53 0.43 5.45
CA THR A 70 -7.13 0.90 5.40
C THR A 70 -6.42 0.88 6.76
N ASN A 71 -7.18 0.82 7.85
CA ASN A 71 -6.62 0.94 9.19
C ASN A 71 -5.89 -0.35 9.56
N VAL A 72 -4.59 -0.23 9.61
CA VAL A 72 -3.71 -1.15 10.33
C VAL A 72 -3.55 -0.50 11.69
N ASN A 73 -3.76 -1.25 12.77
CA ASN A 73 -3.41 -0.79 14.11
C ASN A 73 -1.95 -0.34 14.08
N SER A 74 -1.74 0.97 13.97
CA SER A 74 -0.45 1.60 14.17
C SER A 74 -0.26 1.66 15.68
N GLU A 75 0.02 0.51 16.28
CA GLU A 75 0.51 0.47 17.65
C GLU A 75 1.77 1.33 17.70
N GLY A 76 1.69 2.35 18.54
CA GLY A 76 2.52 3.54 18.44
C GLY A 76 4.00 3.27 18.61
N CYS A 77 4.78 3.60 17.58
CA CYS A 77 6.25 3.68 17.63
C CYS A 77 6.75 4.93 18.40
N TRP A 78 5.96 5.46 19.34
CA TRP A 78 6.33 6.65 20.12
C TRP A 78 7.23 6.32 21.32
N GLN A 79 7.24 5.07 21.79
CA GLN A 79 8.02 4.70 22.97
C GLN A 79 9.52 4.52 22.68
N GLY A 80 9.93 4.30 21.41
CA GLY A 80 11.34 4.11 21.06
C GLY A 80 12.11 5.40 20.74
N LEU A 81 11.44 6.48 20.31
CA LEU A 81 12.10 7.66 19.76
C LEU A 81 12.77 8.55 20.84
N LEU A 82 12.24 8.55 22.07
CA LEU A 82 12.78 9.38 23.16
C LEU A 82 14.10 8.84 23.75
N GLY A 83 14.44 7.57 23.53
CA GLY A 83 15.69 6.96 24.01
C GLY A 83 16.92 7.21 23.12
N VAL A 84 16.71 7.61 21.87
CA VAL A 84 17.79 7.73 20.85
C VAL A 84 18.50 9.09 20.91
N LEU A 85 17.97 10.06 21.66
CA LEU A 85 18.52 11.42 21.76
C LEU A 85 19.92 11.50 22.42
N LYS A 86 20.42 10.41 23.02
CA LYS A 86 21.73 10.34 23.71
C LYS A 86 22.87 9.76 22.86
N TYR A 87 22.61 9.26 21.66
CA TYR A 87 23.63 8.61 20.81
C TYR A 87 24.27 9.58 19.79
N PRO A 88 25.53 9.36 19.38
CA PRO A 88 26.20 10.22 18.41
C PRO A 88 25.43 10.24 17.09
N PHE A 89 25.11 11.46 16.64
CA PHE A 89 24.23 11.75 15.50
C PHE A 89 24.57 10.97 14.22
N LYS A 90 25.86 10.64 13.98
CA LYS A 90 26.31 9.86 12.82
C LYS A 90 25.84 8.40 12.84
N ILE A 91 25.92 7.73 13.99
CA ILE A 91 25.51 6.33 14.15
C ILE A 91 23.98 6.25 14.09
N VAL A 92 23.31 7.14 14.82
CA VAL A 92 21.85 7.28 14.80
C VAL A 92 21.31 7.45 13.39
N ARG A 93 21.92 8.30 12.56
CA ARG A 93 21.50 8.51 11.17
C ARG A 93 21.59 7.26 10.30
N GLN A 94 22.59 6.41 10.53
CA GLN A 94 22.75 5.18 9.76
C GLN A 94 21.74 4.10 10.22
N PHE A 95 21.49 4.00 11.52
CA PHE A 95 20.44 3.14 12.07
C PHE A 95 19.04 3.57 11.61
N ILE A 96 18.76 4.88 11.60
CA ILE A 96 17.50 5.43 11.10
C ILE A 96 17.27 5.02 9.65
N LYS A 97 18.28 5.14 8.77
CA LYS A 97 18.15 4.73 7.37
C LYS A 97 17.81 3.25 7.21
N VAL A 98 18.44 2.36 8.00
CA VAL A 98 18.15 0.93 7.95
C VAL A 98 16.73 0.63 8.45
N LEU A 99 16.27 1.32 9.49
CA LEU A 99 14.92 1.20 10.01
C LEU A 99 13.86 1.74 9.04
N GLU A 100 14.12 2.89 8.40
CA GLU A 100 13.27 3.48 7.37
C GLU A 100 13.13 2.55 6.17
N VAL A 101 14.23 1.95 5.73
CA VAL A 101 14.26 0.92 4.67
C VAL A 101 13.39 -0.28 5.04
N LYS A 102 13.55 -0.82 6.25
CA LYS A 102 12.73 -1.94 6.72
C LYS A 102 11.25 -1.56 6.78
N LYS A 103 10.92 -0.39 7.36
CA LYS A 103 9.56 0.15 7.45
C LYS A 103 8.97 0.37 6.05
N SER A 104 9.76 0.84 5.08
CA SER A 104 9.34 1.06 3.69
C SER A 104 8.91 -0.24 3.02
N VAL A 105 9.78 -1.27 3.08
CA VAL A 105 9.49 -2.59 2.48
C VAL A 105 8.29 -3.25 3.17
N GLU A 106 8.22 -3.18 4.50
CA GLU A 106 7.11 -3.73 5.27
C GLU A 106 5.78 -3.02 4.96
N THR A 107 5.81 -1.69 4.81
CA THR A 107 4.66 -0.87 4.43
C THR A 107 4.17 -1.22 3.03
N ALA A 108 5.08 -1.35 2.06
CA ALA A 108 4.75 -1.74 0.68
C ALA A 108 4.13 -3.15 0.64
N THR A 109 4.79 -4.12 1.28
CA THR A 109 4.32 -5.52 1.36
C THR A 109 2.93 -5.60 1.97
N HIS A 110 2.69 -4.84 3.04
CA HIS A 110 1.41 -4.77 3.71
C HIS A 110 0.31 -4.19 2.80
N THR A 111 0.59 -3.08 2.12
CA THR A 111 -0.33 -2.42 1.18
C THR A 111 -0.64 -3.33 -0.02
N TYR A 112 0.33 -4.08 -0.51
CA TYR A 112 0.16 -5.06 -1.59
C TYR A 112 -0.83 -6.16 -1.20
N TYR A 113 -0.61 -6.85 -0.07
CA TYR A 113 -1.49 -7.92 0.39
C TYR A 113 -2.91 -7.42 0.71
N SER A 114 -3.02 -6.25 1.35
CA SER A 114 -4.33 -5.65 1.63
C SER A 114 -5.09 -5.34 0.33
N GLY A 115 -4.40 -4.85 -0.69
CA GLY A 115 -4.97 -4.60 -2.01
C GLY A 115 -5.43 -5.88 -2.73
N ILE A 116 -4.65 -6.96 -2.68
CA ILE A 116 -5.03 -8.24 -3.30
C ILE A 116 -6.25 -8.86 -2.64
N LEU A 117 -6.27 -8.91 -1.30
CA LEU A 117 -7.37 -9.49 -0.55
C LEU A 117 -8.66 -8.71 -0.79
N LEU A 118 -8.60 -7.37 -0.71
CA LEU A 118 -9.76 -6.54 -1.01
C LEU A 118 -10.23 -6.70 -2.46
N ASN A 119 -9.30 -6.74 -3.43
CA ASN A 119 -9.65 -6.96 -4.82
C ASN A 119 -10.37 -8.30 -5.02
N GLU A 120 -9.96 -9.36 -4.32
CA GLU A 120 -10.64 -10.65 -4.40
C GLU A 120 -12.06 -10.60 -3.81
N VAL A 121 -12.24 -10.01 -2.63
CA VAL A 121 -13.56 -9.82 -2.01
C VAL A 121 -14.50 -9.09 -2.97
N LEU A 122 -14.04 -8.00 -3.58
CA LEU A 122 -14.83 -7.19 -4.49
C LEU A 122 -15.12 -7.94 -5.80
N ARG A 123 -14.09 -8.60 -6.39
CA ARG A 123 -14.21 -9.38 -7.63
C ARG A 123 -15.20 -10.53 -7.50
N LYS A 124 -15.26 -11.18 -6.34
CA LYS A 124 -16.18 -12.29 -6.06
C LYS A 124 -17.58 -11.83 -5.64
N GLY A 125 -17.79 -10.53 -5.46
CA GLY A 125 -19.07 -9.99 -4.99
C GLY A 125 -19.37 -10.36 -3.54
N TRP A 126 -18.36 -10.75 -2.75
CA TRP A 126 -18.54 -11.08 -1.33
C TRP A 126 -18.85 -9.85 -0.48
N TYR A 127 -18.56 -8.65 -1.00
CA TYR A 127 -18.87 -7.41 -0.32
C TYR A 127 -20.38 -7.19 -0.16
N LYS A 128 -20.85 -7.28 1.08
CA LYS A 128 -22.16 -6.82 1.51
C LYS A 128 -21.98 -5.90 2.71
N ARG A 129 -22.67 -4.76 2.71
CA ARG A 129 -22.54 -3.72 3.74
C ARG A 129 -22.83 -4.25 5.14
N GLU A 130 -23.84 -5.10 5.27
CA GLU A 130 -24.21 -5.80 6.51
C GLU A 130 -23.10 -6.69 7.09
N ASN A 131 -22.22 -7.23 6.24
CA ASN A 131 -21.12 -8.11 6.63
C ASN A 131 -19.77 -7.38 6.64
N PHE A 132 -19.75 -6.05 6.58
CA PHE A 132 -18.53 -5.26 6.49
C PHE A 132 -17.51 -5.62 7.57
N ASN A 133 -17.94 -5.69 8.83
CA ASN A 133 -17.05 -6.00 9.95
C ASN A 133 -16.42 -7.40 9.84
N LYS A 134 -17.19 -8.39 9.35
CA LYS A 134 -16.71 -9.76 9.13
C LYS A 134 -15.66 -9.79 8.02
N ILE A 135 -15.95 -9.14 6.89
CA ILE A 135 -15.01 -9.03 5.77
C ILE A 135 -13.72 -8.33 6.21
N HIS A 136 -13.86 -7.23 6.95
CA HIS A 136 -12.73 -6.50 7.48
C HIS A 136 -11.87 -7.39 8.39
N GLN A 137 -12.47 -8.13 9.33
CA GLN A 137 -11.77 -9.08 10.19
C GLN A 137 -11.11 -10.22 9.38
N ALA A 138 -11.84 -10.85 8.46
CA ALA A 138 -11.32 -11.91 7.60
C ALA A 138 -10.09 -11.47 6.80
N ILE A 139 -10.10 -10.24 6.24
CA ILE A 139 -8.93 -9.65 5.58
C ILE A 139 -7.78 -9.46 6.56
N GLN A 140 -8.05 -8.95 7.78
CA GLN A 140 -7.00 -8.73 8.77
C GLN A 140 -6.34 -10.03 9.24
N ASP A 141 -7.14 -11.07 9.52
CA ASP A 141 -6.68 -12.36 10.02
C ASP A 141 -5.92 -13.13 8.94
N THR A 142 -6.48 -13.21 7.73
CA THR A 142 -5.80 -13.82 6.58
C THR A 142 -4.44 -13.16 6.35
N ARG A 143 -4.35 -11.83 6.45
CA ARG A 143 -3.09 -11.10 6.29
C ARG A 143 -2.08 -11.35 7.41
N ARG A 144 -2.51 -11.68 8.63
CA ARG A 144 -1.59 -11.97 9.75
C ARG A 144 -0.84 -13.28 9.53
N ASP A 145 -1.53 -14.28 8.99
CA ASP A 145 -1.02 -15.66 8.89
C ASP A 145 -0.23 -15.95 7.60
N VAL A 146 -0.26 -15.03 6.63
CA VAL A 146 0.45 -15.19 5.35
C VAL A 146 1.96 -15.02 5.53
N ASN A 147 2.73 -15.92 4.92
CA ASN A 147 4.16 -15.76 4.76
C ASN A 147 4.46 -14.56 3.84
N LYS A 148 5.08 -13.52 4.41
CA LYS A 148 5.38 -12.26 3.73
C LYS A 148 6.79 -12.22 3.15
N ASP A 149 7.63 -13.19 3.42
CA ASP A 149 9.07 -13.12 3.20
C ASP A 149 9.42 -12.96 1.72
N LEU A 150 8.71 -13.67 0.85
CA LEU A 150 8.94 -13.66 -0.59
C LEU A 150 8.64 -12.30 -1.22
N VAL A 151 7.43 -11.79 -0.96
CA VAL A 151 6.99 -10.47 -1.43
C VAL A 151 7.85 -9.37 -0.81
N ARG A 152 8.21 -9.51 0.47
CA ARG A 152 9.13 -8.60 1.15
C ARG A 152 10.49 -8.55 0.47
N GLU A 153 11.05 -9.67 0.07
CA GLU A 153 12.36 -9.70 -0.60
C GLU A 153 12.30 -9.10 -2.01
N ILE A 154 11.20 -9.30 -2.74
CA ILE A 154 10.98 -8.60 -4.02
C ILE A 154 10.90 -7.08 -3.80
N PHE A 155 10.07 -6.61 -2.87
CA PHE A 155 10.02 -5.17 -2.60
C PHE A 155 11.36 -4.63 -2.10
N ARG A 156 12.12 -5.42 -1.33
CA ARG A 156 13.46 -5.03 -0.90
C ARG A 156 14.42 -4.87 -2.09
N SER A 157 14.43 -5.81 -3.03
CA SER A 157 15.32 -5.76 -4.19
C SER A 157 15.03 -4.54 -5.06
N TYR A 158 13.76 -4.24 -5.27
CA TYR A 158 13.32 -3.13 -6.12
C TYR A 158 13.36 -1.76 -5.46
N LEU A 159 12.93 -1.63 -4.20
CA LEU A 159 12.81 -0.32 -3.54
C LEU A 159 14.11 0.15 -2.90
N VAL A 160 15.03 -0.76 -2.57
CA VAL A 160 16.18 -0.47 -1.68
C VAL A 160 17.49 -0.87 -2.31
N ILE A 161 17.59 -2.10 -2.81
CA ILE A 161 18.87 -2.63 -3.31
C ILE A 161 19.24 -1.95 -4.63
N ASN A 162 18.25 -1.70 -5.49
CA ASN A 162 18.45 -0.94 -6.72
C ASN A 162 18.59 0.56 -6.43
N LYS A 163 19.81 1.10 -6.59
CA LYS A 163 20.12 2.51 -6.35
C LYS A 163 19.32 3.48 -7.22
N GLU A 164 19.05 3.11 -8.48
CA GLU A 164 18.31 3.95 -9.42
C GLU A 164 16.85 4.08 -9.00
N ASN A 165 16.22 2.95 -8.65
CA ASN A 165 14.85 2.93 -8.14
C ASN A 165 14.74 3.67 -6.79
N TYR A 166 15.69 3.47 -5.88
CA TYR A 166 15.71 4.21 -4.62
C TYR A 166 15.82 5.73 -4.85
N ALA A 167 16.71 6.16 -5.76
CA ALA A 167 16.86 7.57 -6.11
C ALA A 167 15.58 8.14 -6.73
N LEU A 168 14.91 7.38 -7.61
CA LEU A 168 13.61 7.73 -8.19
C LEU A 168 12.55 7.96 -7.10
N LEU A 169 12.41 7.02 -6.16
CA LEU A 169 11.42 7.09 -5.08
C LEU A 169 11.71 8.23 -4.10
N ALA A 170 12.99 8.44 -3.77
CA ALA A 170 13.41 9.56 -2.94
C ALA A 170 13.15 10.91 -3.62
N ALA A 171 13.41 11.01 -4.94
CA ALA A 171 13.12 12.20 -5.73
C ALA A 171 11.60 12.48 -5.77
N TRP A 172 10.78 11.46 -6.00
CA TRP A 172 9.32 11.58 -5.95
C TRP A 172 8.86 12.07 -4.57
N GLY A 173 9.34 11.46 -3.48
CA GLY A 173 8.99 11.88 -2.12
C GLY A 173 9.39 13.33 -1.82
N LYS A 174 10.55 13.76 -2.32
CA LYS A 174 11.01 15.16 -2.20
C LYS A 174 10.12 16.12 -2.98
N GLN A 175 9.78 15.80 -4.24
CA GLN A 175 8.89 16.64 -5.06
C GLN A 175 7.49 16.75 -4.46
N LEU A 176 6.96 15.63 -3.94
CA LEU A 176 5.69 15.61 -3.24
C LEU A 176 5.72 16.52 -2.01
N LEU A 177 6.79 16.44 -1.24
CA LEU A 177 6.97 17.29 -0.07
C LEU A 177 7.08 18.77 -0.45
N GLU A 178 7.89 19.11 -1.46
CA GLU A 178 8.03 20.48 -1.96
C GLU A 178 6.68 21.03 -2.44
N TYR A 179 5.88 20.21 -3.14
CA TYR A 179 4.52 20.57 -3.55
C TYR A 179 3.63 20.86 -2.34
N LEU A 180 3.56 19.94 -1.38
CA LEU A 180 2.71 20.08 -0.19
C LEU A 180 3.11 21.30 0.65
N LEU A 181 4.41 21.56 0.79
CA LEU A 181 4.93 22.76 1.44
C LEU A 181 4.57 24.02 0.64
N SER A 182 4.68 23.99 -0.70
CA SER A 182 4.37 25.13 -1.57
C SER A 182 2.89 25.46 -1.60
N THR A 183 1.99 24.49 -1.46
CA THR A 183 0.54 24.72 -1.32
C THR A 183 0.19 25.31 0.04
N SER A 184 1.00 25.03 1.06
CA SER A 184 0.86 25.63 2.40
C SER A 184 1.53 27.01 2.52
N ARG A 185 1.26 27.94 1.58
CA ARG A 185 1.81 29.33 1.51
C ARG A 185 1.48 30.25 2.68
N VAL A 186 1.20 29.72 3.86
CA VAL A 186 0.95 30.54 5.04
C VAL A 186 2.28 30.70 5.77
N HIS A 187 2.64 31.94 6.12
CA HIS A 187 3.77 32.31 6.98
C HIS A 187 3.57 31.78 8.41
N VAL A 188 3.49 30.46 8.56
CA VAL A 188 3.19 29.81 9.82
C VAL A 188 4.50 29.50 10.52
N ARG A 189 4.69 30.13 11.69
CA ARG A 189 5.87 30.00 12.55
C ARG A 189 5.95 28.67 13.32
N GLY A 190 5.02 27.74 13.12
CA GLY A 190 4.96 26.47 13.87
C GLY A 190 4.93 25.22 12.99
N TRP A 191 5.82 24.27 13.27
CA TRP A 191 5.87 22.95 12.63
C TRP A 191 4.53 22.19 12.73
N PHE A 192 3.87 22.21 13.90
CA PHE A 192 2.57 21.57 14.12
C PHE A 192 1.44 22.10 13.25
N GLN A 193 1.43 23.40 12.99
CA GLN A 193 0.40 23.99 12.12
C GLN A 193 0.68 23.66 10.65
N ARG A 194 1.96 23.57 10.24
CA ARG A 194 2.34 23.12 8.90
C ARG A 194 1.95 21.66 8.65
N THR A 195 2.22 20.75 9.58
CA THR A 195 1.79 19.35 9.44
C THR A 195 0.27 19.23 9.38
N ARG A 196 -0.47 20.03 10.14
CA ARG A 196 -1.94 20.10 10.06
C ARG A 196 -2.45 20.61 8.71
N LEU A 197 -1.79 21.58 8.09
CA LEU A 197 -2.16 22.10 6.77
C LEU A 197 -1.84 21.11 5.66
N ILE A 198 -0.66 20.48 5.70
CA ILE A 198 -0.31 19.38 4.79
C ILE A 198 -1.34 18.26 4.90
N ARG A 199 -1.72 17.91 6.14
CA ARG A 199 -2.77 16.94 6.41
C ARG A 199 -4.08 17.32 5.73
N LYS A 200 -4.50 18.57 5.89
CA LYS A 200 -5.73 19.08 5.28
C LYS A 200 -5.64 19.02 3.74
N ALA A 201 -4.54 19.45 3.14
CA ALA A 201 -4.35 19.50 1.70
C ALA A 201 -4.45 18.12 1.01
N VAL A 202 -3.77 17.11 1.57
CA VAL A 202 -3.85 15.73 1.07
C VAL A 202 -5.21 15.09 1.33
N GLN A 203 -5.87 15.44 2.44
CA GLN A 203 -7.20 14.92 2.72
C GLN A 203 -8.25 15.50 1.77
N GLU A 204 -8.09 16.76 1.38
CA GLU A 204 -8.98 17.47 0.47
C GLU A 204 -8.76 17.10 -0.99
N ASN A 205 -7.52 16.84 -1.41
CA ASN A 205 -7.20 16.54 -2.82
C ASN A 205 -6.28 15.32 -2.99
N PRO A 206 -6.68 14.12 -2.53
CA PRO A 206 -5.82 12.93 -2.56
C PRO A 206 -5.41 12.55 -3.99
N GLU A 207 -6.27 12.78 -4.99
CA GLU A 207 -6.02 12.51 -6.41
C GLU A 207 -4.79 13.22 -6.97
N THR A 208 -4.49 14.44 -6.50
CA THR A 208 -3.33 15.21 -6.95
C THR A 208 -1.99 14.54 -6.64
N LEU A 209 -1.96 13.65 -5.63
CA LEU A 209 -0.78 12.84 -5.31
C LEU A 209 -0.46 11.82 -6.41
N PHE A 210 -1.47 11.41 -7.19
CA PHE A 210 -1.36 10.38 -8.20
C PHE A 210 -1.20 10.95 -9.62
N GLU A 211 -1.66 12.17 -9.87
CA GLU A 211 -1.49 12.87 -11.15
C GLU A 211 -0.02 13.14 -11.52
N ARG A 212 0.86 13.21 -10.51
CA ARG A 212 2.28 13.55 -10.69
C ARG A 212 3.23 12.36 -10.58
N GLN A 213 2.74 11.15 -10.81
CA GLN A 213 3.58 9.97 -10.77
C GLN A 213 4.60 9.99 -11.93
N PRO A 214 5.90 9.79 -11.65
CA PRO A 214 6.87 9.58 -12.71
C PRO A 214 6.47 8.37 -13.56
N PRO A 215 6.54 8.45 -14.91
CA PRO A 215 6.21 7.32 -15.78
C PRO A 215 7.06 6.07 -15.49
N GLN A 216 8.26 6.27 -14.93
CA GLN A 216 9.14 5.20 -14.48
C GLN A 216 8.53 4.35 -13.35
N LEU A 217 7.57 4.87 -12.57
CA LEU A 217 6.89 4.07 -11.55
C LEU A 217 5.98 3.00 -12.14
N ALA A 218 5.33 3.29 -13.28
CA ALA A 218 4.50 2.30 -13.96
C ALA A 218 5.36 1.15 -14.49
N GLU A 219 6.55 1.48 -15.02
CA GLU A 219 7.53 0.49 -15.47
C GLU A 219 8.09 -0.32 -14.28
N LEU A 220 8.41 0.33 -13.16
CA LEU A 220 8.82 -0.36 -11.94
C LEU A 220 7.73 -1.31 -11.42
N ALA A 221 6.48 -0.88 -11.42
CA ALA A 221 5.35 -1.72 -11.03
C ALA A 221 5.19 -2.93 -11.97
N ARG A 222 5.43 -2.73 -13.28
CA ARG A 222 5.44 -3.81 -14.28
C ARG A 222 6.53 -4.84 -14.00
N GLN A 223 7.75 -4.40 -13.69
CA GLN A 223 8.86 -5.30 -13.37
C GLN A 223 8.60 -6.08 -12.08
N ILE A 224 8.05 -5.44 -11.05
CA ILE A 224 7.65 -6.12 -9.81
C ILE A 224 6.54 -7.14 -10.09
N TYR A 225 5.54 -6.79 -10.90
CA TYR A 225 4.47 -7.70 -11.30
C TYR A 225 5.02 -8.93 -12.01
N GLU A 226 5.89 -8.74 -13.00
CA GLU A 226 6.52 -9.83 -13.74
C GLU A 226 7.30 -10.74 -12.79
N ASN A 227 8.10 -10.19 -11.88
CA ASN A 227 8.83 -11.00 -10.91
C ASN A 227 7.94 -11.79 -9.96
N LEU A 228 6.85 -11.18 -9.49
CA LEU A 228 5.85 -11.86 -8.66
C LEU A 228 5.15 -12.99 -9.42
N ASN A 229 5.03 -12.88 -10.75
CA ASN A 229 4.28 -13.84 -11.56
C ASN A 229 5.14 -14.90 -12.26
N SER A 230 6.40 -14.61 -12.62
CA SER A 230 7.23 -15.48 -13.47
C SER A 230 8.48 -16.05 -12.78
N ASN A 231 9.08 -15.35 -11.82
CA ASN A 231 10.49 -15.62 -11.46
C ASN A 231 10.72 -16.52 -10.23
N LEU A 232 9.66 -17.10 -9.65
CA LEU A 232 9.75 -17.83 -8.39
C LEU A 232 9.06 -19.20 -8.43
N LEU A 233 9.20 -19.94 -9.53
CA LEU A 233 8.76 -21.34 -9.66
C LEU A 233 7.28 -21.60 -9.25
N GLY A 234 6.41 -20.60 -9.39
CA GLY A 234 4.99 -20.69 -8.98
C GLY A 234 4.73 -20.54 -7.47
N ILE A 235 5.77 -20.37 -6.64
CA ILE A 235 5.62 -20.20 -5.17
C ILE A 235 4.74 -19.00 -4.81
N PRO A 236 4.88 -17.80 -5.42
CA PRO A 236 3.99 -16.67 -5.13
C PRO A 236 2.54 -16.95 -5.52
N GLN A 237 2.32 -17.74 -6.57
CA GLN A 237 0.98 -18.09 -7.05
C GLN A 237 0.32 -19.11 -6.12
N ALA A 238 1.05 -20.13 -5.67
CA ALA A 238 0.56 -21.08 -4.67
C ALA A 238 0.24 -20.39 -3.33
N GLN A 239 1.14 -19.51 -2.86
CA GLN A 239 0.90 -18.71 -1.64
C GLN A 239 -0.30 -17.77 -1.80
N ARG A 240 -0.44 -17.12 -2.96
CA ARG A 240 -1.61 -16.30 -3.28
C ARG A 240 -2.87 -17.15 -3.24
N GLN A 241 -2.87 -18.32 -3.87
CA GLN A 241 -4.03 -19.21 -3.93
C GLN A 241 -4.45 -19.69 -2.53
N GLU A 242 -3.51 -20.18 -1.74
CA GLU A 242 -3.75 -20.61 -0.35
C GLU A 242 -4.33 -19.45 0.48
N MET A 243 -3.77 -18.25 0.33
CA MET A 243 -4.27 -17.05 0.99
C MET A 243 -5.72 -16.74 0.59
N LEU A 244 -6.05 -16.81 -0.71
CA LEU A 244 -7.40 -16.52 -1.19
C LEU A 244 -8.42 -17.59 -0.78
N GLU A 245 -8.00 -18.85 -0.69
CA GLU A 245 -8.83 -19.95 -0.19
C GLU A 245 -9.17 -19.76 1.29
N ARG A 246 -8.18 -19.40 2.12
CA ARG A 246 -8.42 -19.07 3.53
C ARG A 246 -9.36 -17.88 3.70
N LEU A 247 -9.20 -16.85 2.87
CA LEU A 247 -10.10 -15.70 2.85
C LEU A 247 -11.54 -16.15 2.53
N ALA A 248 -11.72 -17.03 1.54
CA ALA A 248 -13.04 -17.56 1.18
C ALA A 248 -13.67 -18.29 2.38
N VAL A 249 -12.92 -19.18 3.04
CA VAL A 249 -13.39 -19.90 4.23
C VAL A 249 -13.78 -18.93 5.35
N ALA A 250 -12.95 -17.93 5.62
CA ALA A 250 -13.19 -16.96 6.69
C ALA A 250 -14.42 -16.06 6.42
N VAL A 251 -14.67 -15.69 5.15
CA VAL A 251 -15.84 -14.89 4.77
C VAL A 251 -17.15 -15.69 4.86
N HIS A 252 -17.10 -17.00 4.62
CA HIS A 252 -18.28 -17.89 4.57
C HIS A 252 -18.45 -18.79 5.82
N ALA A 253 -17.66 -18.59 6.88
CA ALA A 253 -17.64 -19.48 8.05
C ALA A 253 -19.02 -19.68 8.72
N ASP A 254 -19.91 -18.69 8.66
CA ASP A 254 -21.25 -18.75 9.27
C ASP A 254 -22.29 -19.47 8.39
N GLU A 255 -22.13 -19.49 7.05
CA GLU A 255 -23.05 -20.23 6.17
C GLU A 255 -22.92 -21.74 6.37
N ASN A 256 -21.72 -22.21 6.73
CA ASN A 256 -21.46 -23.64 6.97
C ASN A 256 -21.97 -24.13 8.34
N GLN A 257 -22.20 -23.25 9.32
CA GLN A 257 -22.77 -23.64 10.61
C GLN A 257 -24.30 -23.82 10.55
N ALA A 258 -24.97 -23.07 9.67
CA ALA A 258 -26.43 -23.12 9.48
C ALA A 258 -26.93 -24.37 8.72
N PHE A 259 -26.04 -25.18 8.13
CA PHE A 259 -26.39 -26.44 7.46
C PHE A 259 -26.12 -27.69 8.31
N THR A 260 -25.68 -27.52 9.55
CA THR A 260 -25.39 -28.61 10.50
C THR A 260 -26.38 -28.73 11.65
N GLU A 261 -27.48 -27.96 11.63
CA GLU A 261 -28.61 -28.10 12.57
C GLU A 261 -29.84 -28.74 11.91
#